data_AF-A0A2N5CW31-F1
#
_entry.id   AF-A0A2N5CW31-F1
#
_cell.length_a   1.000
_cell.length_b   1.000
_cell.length_c   1.000
_cell.angle_alpha   90.00
_cell.angle_beta   90.00
_cell.angle_gamma   90.00
#
_symmetry.space_group_name_H-M   'P 1'
#
loop_
_entity.id
_entity.type
_entity.pdbx_description
1 polymer ?
#
loop_
_entity_poly.entity_id
_entity_poly.type
_entity_poly.pdbx_seq_one_letter_code
_entity_poly.pdbx_strand_id
1 'polypeptide(L)'
;MCRSFAAFAKRLQKRRGDRAALMVEDEHDVQYLMHAILGLYFEDIRPEEPTPTVAGGSAKIDFLLKAEGIAFELKMTRPDLKDNKTGGEALIDIGRYPKHPDVRSLVYFVHDPEGYITNPKGLIADIERDYGALRAKVIIVGPFS
;
A
#
# COMPACT_ATOMS: atom_id res chain seq x y z
N MET A 1 2.80 0.77 -12.89
CA MET A 1 1.54 1.24 -12.29
C MET A 1 1.78 2.00 -10.98
N CYS A 2 2.11 1.34 -9.86
CA CYS A 2 2.24 1.99 -8.55
C CYS A 2 3.25 3.15 -8.50
N ARG A 3 4.41 3.03 -9.16
CA ARG A 3 5.43 4.10 -9.21
C ARG A 3 4.92 5.42 -9.81
N SER A 4 3.88 5.37 -10.63
CA SER A 4 3.30 6.55 -11.27
C SER A 4 2.15 7.16 -10.45
N PHE A 5 1.83 6.61 -9.28
CA PHE A 5 0.69 7.04 -8.48
C PHE A 5 0.81 8.50 -8.01
N ALA A 6 2.00 8.96 -7.57
CA ALA A 6 2.19 10.35 -7.17
C ALA A 6 1.92 11.34 -8.32
N ALA A 7 2.39 11.02 -9.53
CA ALA A 7 2.08 11.80 -10.73
C ALA A 7 0.59 11.73 -11.11
N PHE A 8 -0.06 10.59 -10.92
CA PHE A 8 -1.50 10.43 -11.10
C PHE A 8 -2.30 11.31 -10.13
N ALA A 9 -2.01 11.24 -8.82
CA ALA A 9 -2.65 12.05 -7.79
C ALA A 9 -2.48 13.56 -8.06
N LYS A 10 -1.27 13.99 -8.45
CA LYS A 10 -1.01 15.40 -8.85
C LYS A 10 -1.84 15.84 -10.07
N ARG A 11 -2.14 14.92 -11.00
CA ARG A 11 -2.98 15.23 -12.17
C ARG A 11 -4.45 15.37 -11.79
N LEU A 12 -4.94 14.61 -10.82
CA LEU A 12 -6.33 14.72 -10.33
C LEU A 12 -6.65 16.11 -9.78
N GLN A 13 -5.66 16.78 -9.19
CA GLN A 13 -5.80 18.15 -8.67
C GLN A 13 -6.04 19.19 -9.79
N LYS A 14 -5.56 18.93 -11.02
CA LYS A 14 -5.68 19.86 -12.15
C LYS A 14 -6.99 19.62 -12.89
N ARG A 15 -8.04 20.35 -12.50
CA ARG A 15 -9.34 20.30 -13.19
C ARG A 15 -9.55 21.53 -14.06
N ARG A 16 -10.37 21.37 -15.10
CA ARG A 16 -10.74 22.46 -16.02
C ARG A 16 -11.79 23.37 -15.40
N GLY A 17 -11.66 24.68 -15.63
CA GLY A 17 -12.57 25.71 -15.11
C GLY A 17 -12.50 25.86 -13.59
N ASP A 18 -13.55 26.42 -12.99
CA ASP A 18 -13.63 26.69 -11.55
C ASP A 18 -14.04 25.47 -10.72
N ARG A 19 -13.62 24.26 -11.13
CA ARG A 19 -13.96 23.02 -10.44
C ARG A 19 -12.97 22.76 -9.30
N ALA A 20 -13.49 22.46 -8.11
CA ALA A 20 -12.69 22.06 -6.96
C ALA A 20 -11.76 20.87 -7.30
N ALA A 21 -10.49 20.96 -6.89
CA ALA A 21 -9.48 19.92 -7.10
C ALA A 21 -9.94 18.58 -6.50
N LEU A 22 -9.56 17.47 -7.16
CA LEU A 22 -9.68 16.15 -6.56
C LEU A 22 -8.40 15.90 -5.74
N MET A 23 -8.54 16.02 -4.43
CA MET A 23 -7.45 15.82 -3.47
C MET A 23 -7.35 14.34 -3.10
N VAL A 24 -6.15 13.92 -2.68
CA VAL A 24 -5.91 12.64 -2.01
C VAL A 24 -5.49 13.04 -0.61
N GLU A 25 -6.42 12.96 0.34
CA GLU A 25 -6.28 13.54 1.67
C GLU A 25 -5.84 12.51 2.71
N ASP A 26 -6.20 11.24 2.50
CA ASP A 26 -5.86 10.16 3.43
C ASP A 26 -5.65 8.80 2.75
N GLU A 27 -5.42 7.78 3.58
CA GLU A 27 -5.20 6.40 3.18
C GLU A 27 -6.42 5.79 2.46
N HIS A 28 -7.64 6.19 2.82
CA HIS A 28 -8.85 5.70 2.18
C HIS A 28 -8.96 6.22 0.75
N ASP A 29 -8.59 7.48 0.49
CA ASP A 29 -8.49 8.00 -0.88
C ASP A 29 -7.46 7.22 -1.71
N VAL A 30 -6.32 6.86 -1.10
CA VAL A 30 -5.31 6.01 -1.75
C VAL A 30 -5.90 4.64 -2.07
N GLN A 31 -6.65 4.03 -1.14
CA GLN A 31 -7.33 2.74 -1.34
C GLN A 31 -8.34 2.80 -2.48
N TYR A 32 -9.25 3.78 -2.51
CA TYR A 32 -10.24 3.92 -3.57
C TYR A 32 -9.59 4.07 -4.96
N LEU A 33 -8.58 4.92 -5.06
CA LEU A 33 -7.89 5.18 -6.31
C LEU A 33 -7.05 3.99 -6.77
N MET A 34 -6.35 3.33 -5.84
CA MET A 34 -5.55 2.15 -6.16
C MET A 34 -6.46 0.99 -6.59
N HIS A 35 -7.61 0.79 -5.95
CA HIS A 35 -8.59 -0.22 -6.36
C HIS A 35 -9.05 0.00 -7.80
N ALA A 36 -9.44 1.24 -8.15
CA ALA A 36 -9.85 1.58 -9.50
C ALA A 36 -8.72 1.32 -10.52
N ILE A 37 -7.48 1.63 -10.16
CA ILE A 37 -6.30 1.38 -11.00
C ILE A 37 -6.03 -0.12 -11.16
N LEU A 38 -6.08 -0.90 -10.08
CA LEU A 38 -5.88 -2.35 -10.09
C LEU A 38 -6.94 -3.04 -10.96
N GLY A 39 -8.19 -2.60 -10.88
CA GLY A 39 -9.31 -3.14 -11.66
C GLY A 39 -9.17 -2.96 -13.18
N LEU A 40 -8.20 -2.15 -13.64
CA LEU A 40 -7.86 -2.08 -15.06
C LEU A 40 -7.00 -3.26 -15.55
N TYR A 41 -6.40 -4.03 -14.63
CA TYR A 41 -5.41 -5.06 -14.95
C TYR A 41 -5.72 -6.43 -14.33
N PHE A 42 -6.54 -6.49 -13.28
CA PHE A 42 -6.83 -7.71 -12.54
C PHE A 42 -8.34 -7.95 -12.44
N GLU A 43 -8.76 -9.21 -12.61
CA GLU A 43 -10.17 -9.60 -12.65
C GLU A 43 -10.74 -9.97 -11.26
N ASP A 44 -9.94 -10.57 -10.37
CA ASP A 44 -10.34 -10.99 -9.01
C ASP A 44 -9.57 -10.20 -7.95
N ILE A 45 -10.12 -9.05 -7.57
CA ILE A 45 -9.63 -8.19 -6.49
C ILE A 45 -10.60 -8.30 -5.32
N ARG A 46 -10.11 -8.74 -4.17
CA ARG A 46 -10.90 -8.85 -2.94
C ARG A 46 -10.53 -7.74 -1.97
N PRO A 47 -11.37 -6.70 -1.82
CA PRO A 47 -11.13 -5.65 -0.85
C PRO A 47 -11.39 -6.17 0.57
N GLU A 48 -10.65 -5.64 1.55
CA GLU A 48 -10.83 -5.92 2.97
C GLU A 48 -10.77 -7.43 3.32
N GLU A 49 -9.94 -8.21 2.64
CA GLU A 49 -9.88 -9.66 2.81
C GLU A 49 -9.45 -10.02 4.25
N PRO A 50 -10.28 -10.75 5.01
CA PRO A 50 -9.96 -11.09 6.38
C PRO A 50 -8.80 -12.09 6.46
N THR A 51 -7.89 -11.87 7.40
CA THR A 51 -6.83 -12.83 7.72
C THR A 51 -7.26 -13.79 8.83
N PRO A 52 -6.75 -15.03 8.85
CA PRO A 52 -6.92 -15.92 10.00
C PRO A 52 -6.47 -15.23 11.29
N THR A 53 -7.22 -15.40 12.38
CA THR A 53 -6.89 -14.78 13.67
C THR A 53 -5.49 -15.19 14.14
N VAL A 54 -4.65 -14.19 14.45
CA VAL A 54 -3.32 -14.41 15.01
C VAL A 54 -3.23 -13.73 16.37
N ALA A 55 -2.87 -14.50 17.41
CA ALA A 55 -2.70 -14.01 18.78
C ALA A 55 -3.94 -13.22 19.29
N GLY A 56 -5.15 -13.66 18.91
CA GLY A 56 -6.41 -13.03 19.31
C GLY A 56 -6.82 -11.79 18.49
N GLY A 57 -5.98 -11.33 17.55
CA GLY A 57 -6.31 -10.22 16.64
C GLY A 57 -6.77 -10.71 15.27
N SER A 58 -7.79 -10.06 14.71
CA SER A 58 -8.10 -10.14 13.28
C SER A 58 -7.46 -8.96 12.57
N ALA A 59 -6.86 -9.20 11.41
CA ALA A 59 -6.39 -8.15 10.50
C ALA A 59 -7.11 -8.32 9.16
N LYS A 60 -7.22 -7.23 8.40
CA LYS A 60 -7.72 -7.25 7.03
C LYS A 60 -6.58 -6.83 6.11
N ILE A 61 -6.48 -7.49 4.97
CA ILE A 61 -5.62 -7.07 3.86
C ILE A 61 -6.43 -6.04 3.08
N ASP A 62 -5.85 -4.89 2.73
CA ASP A 62 -6.57 -3.87 1.96
C ASP A 62 -7.11 -4.45 0.65
N PHE A 63 -6.25 -5.13 -0.13
CA PHE A 63 -6.66 -5.88 -1.32
C PHE A 63 -5.92 -7.20 -1.47
N LEU A 64 -6.65 -8.29 -1.72
CA LEU A 64 -6.08 -9.55 -2.20
C LEU A 64 -6.33 -9.71 -3.70
N LEU A 65 -5.25 -9.72 -4.49
CA LEU A 65 -5.27 -10.19 -5.88
C LEU A 65 -5.15 -11.72 -5.85
N LYS A 66 -6.29 -12.41 -5.86
CA LYS A 66 -6.33 -13.82 -5.45
C LYS A 66 -5.64 -14.75 -6.44
N ALA A 67 -5.87 -14.56 -7.74
CA ALA A 67 -5.28 -15.41 -8.77
C ALA A 67 -3.75 -15.28 -8.78
N GLU A 68 -3.26 -14.08 -8.52
CA GLU A 68 -1.84 -13.70 -8.47
C GLU A 68 -1.19 -14.08 -7.14
N GLY A 69 -2.01 -14.25 -6.09
CA GLY A 69 -1.57 -14.48 -4.72
C GLY A 69 -0.81 -13.29 -4.12
N ILE A 70 -1.23 -12.07 -4.45
CA ILE A 70 -0.60 -10.83 -4.00
C ILE A 70 -1.53 -10.12 -3.03
N ALA A 71 -1.08 -9.95 -1.79
CA ALA A 71 -1.64 -9.01 -0.85
C ALA A 71 -1.11 -7.60 -1.14
N PHE A 72 -2.00 -6.62 -1.21
CA PHE A 72 -1.66 -5.20 -1.23
C PHE A 72 -2.05 -4.60 0.12
N GLU A 73 -1.09 -3.90 0.72
CA GLU A 73 -1.30 -3.06 1.91
C GLU A 73 -0.92 -1.63 1.52
N LEU A 74 -1.81 -0.67 1.75
CA LEU A 74 -1.65 0.71 1.31
C LEU A 74 -1.55 1.63 2.51
N LYS A 75 -0.58 2.54 2.48
CA LYS A 75 -0.40 3.58 3.49
C LYS A 75 -0.33 4.95 2.85
N MET A 76 -0.87 5.94 3.55
CA MET A 76 -0.56 7.35 3.30
C MET A 76 0.12 7.96 4.53
N THR A 77 1.33 8.45 4.35
CA THR A 77 2.09 9.06 5.46
C THR A 77 1.44 10.37 5.89
N ARG A 78 1.64 10.71 7.16
CA ARG A 78 1.11 11.92 7.81
C ARG A 78 1.93 12.20 9.07
N PRO A 79 1.72 13.30 9.81
CA PRO A 79 2.55 13.64 10.97
C PRO A 79 2.73 12.55 12.03
N ASP A 80 1.78 11.63 12.18
CA ASP A 80 1.83 10.51 13.13
C ASP A 80 2.17 9.14 12.49
N LEU A 81 2.43 9.10 11.17
CA LEU A 81 2.79 7.88 10.41
C LEU A 81 4.00 8.18 9.50
N LYS A 82 5.20 7.94 10.04
CA LYS A 82 6.53 8.17 9.44
C LYS A 82 7.37 6.89 9.42
N ASP A 83 8.64 6.99 9.01
CA ASP A 83 9.61 5.88 8.84
C ASP A 83 9.43 4.72 9.85
N ASN A 84 9.61 4.97 11.15
CA ASN A 84 9.59 3.92 12.19
C ASN A 84 8.23 3.21 12.31
N LYS A 85 7.13 3.96 12.22
CA LYS A 85 5.78 3.39 12.39
C LYS A 85 5.37 2.65 11.13
N THR A 86 5.63 3.22 9.96
CA THR A 86 5.41 2.58 8.66
C THR A 86 6.17 1.25 8.55
N GLY A 87 7.43 1.21 8.97
CA GLY A 87 8.21 -0.03 8.96
C GLY A 87 7.75 -1.06 9.99
N GLY A 88 7.37 -0.61 11.19
CA GLY A 88 6.82 -1.48 12.23
C GLY A 88 5.51 -2.16 11.80
N GLU A 89 4.59 -1.39 11.19
CA GLU A 89 3.34 -1.90 10.63
C GLU A 89 3.61 -2.93 9.51
N ALA A 90 4.53 -2.64 8.58
CA ALA A 90 4.92 -3.58 7.53
C ALA A 90 5.42 -4.93 8.08
N LEU A 91 6.26 -4.91 9.13
CA LEU A 91 6.75 -6.15 9.75
C LEU A 91 5.65 -6.96 10.44
N ILE A 92 4.63 -6.28 10.98
CA ILE A 92 3.45 -6.94 11.56
C ILE A 92 2.68 -7.68 10.47
N ASP A 93 2.44 -7.05 9.32
CA ASP A 93 1.71 -7.66 8.20
C ASP A 93 2.50 -8.82 7.59
N ILE A 94 3.81 -8.67 7.44
CA ILE A 94 4.72 -9.74 7.01
C ILE A 94 4.65 -10.95 7.96
N GLY A 95 4.48 -10.74 9.27
CA GLY A 95 4.32 -11.82 10.23
C GLY A 95 2.93 -12.50 10.21
N ARG A 96 1.91 -11.82 9.67
CA ARG A 96 0.51 -12.28 9.68
C ARG A 96 0.10 -12.95 8.38
N TYR A 97 0.38 -12.30 7.25
CA TYR A 97 -0.15 -12.67 5.94
C TYR A 97 0.32 -14.02 5.39
N PRO A 98 1.51 -14.58 5.72
CA PRO A 98 1.90 -15.92 5.26
C PRO A 98 0.95 -17.04 5.70
N LYS A 99 0.06 -16.78 6.66
CA LYS A 99 -0.97 -17.74 7.11
C LYS A 99 -2.21 -17.76 6.22
N HIS A 100 -2.41 -16.75 5.38
CA HIS A 100 -3.51 -16.73 4.43
C HIS A 100 -3.17 -17.66 3.26
N PRO A 101 -4.01 -18.68 2.96
CA PRO A 101 -3.66 -19.74 2.01
C PRO A 101 -3.41 -19.24 0.59
N ASP A 102 -4.04 -18.12 0.22
CA ASP A 102 -3.91 -17.53 -1.11
C ASP A 102 -2.78 -16.49 -1.22
N VAL A 103 -2.08 -16.15 -0.13
CA VAL A 103 -1.05 -15.09 -0.15
C VAL A 103 0.35 -15.68 -0.29
N ARG A 104 1.08 -15.22 -1.31
CA ARG A 104 2.48 -15.59 -1.62
C ARG A 104 3.40 -14.37 -1.68
N SER A 105 2.84 -13.19 -1.92
CA SER A 105 3.60 -11.94 -1.96
C SER A 105 2.82 -10.81 -1.30
N LEU A 106 3.55 -9.87 -0.69
CA LEU A 106 3.03 -8.62 -0.14
C LEU A 106 3.61 -7.45 -0.93
N VAL A 107 2.75 -6.61 -1.48
CA VAL A 107 3.10 -5.27 -1.95
C VAL A 107 2.70 -4.28 -0.86
N TYR A 108 3.69 -3.75 -0.16
CA TYR A 108 3.52 -2.68 0.82
C TYR A 108 3.75 -1.34 0.14
N PHE A 109 2.66 -0.64 -0.20
CA PHE A 109 2.69 0.60 -0.94
C PHE A 109 2.49 1.79 -0.01
N VAL A 110 3.34 2.80 -0.13
CA VAL A 110 3.28 4.02 0.66
C VAL A 110 3.22 5.24 -0.24
N HIS A 111 2.14 6.00 -0.13
CA HIS A 111 2.06 7.35 -0.68
C HIS A 111 2.57 8.36 0.36
N ASP A 112 3.68 9.01 0.05
CA ASP A 112 4.32 10.03 0.86
C ASP A 112 4.33 11.39 0.15
N PRO A 113 3.18 12.09 0.05
CA PRO A 113 3.09 13.34 -0.71
C PRO A 113 3.91 14.49 -0.09
N GLU A 114 4.16 14.46 1.21
CA GLU A 114 4.81 15.53 1.96
C GLU A 114 6.26 15.22 2.35
N GLY A 115 6.77 14.02 2.06
CA GLY A 115 8.16 13.64 2.34
C GLY A 115 8.42 13.31 3.82
N TYR A 116 7.45 12.70 4.50
CA TYR A 116 7.58 12.25 5.89
C TYR A 116 8.54 11.08 6.07
N ILE A 117 8.79 10.29 5.02
CA ILE A 117 9.80 9.23 5.01
C ILE A 117 11.13 9.85 4.61
N THR A 118 12.00 10.00 5.61
CA THR A 118 13.28 10.70 5.46
C THR A 118 14.35 9.84 4.79
N ASN A 119 14.29 8.50 4.96
CA ASN A 119 15.22 7.56 4.33
C ASN A 119 14.49 6.40 3.64
N PRO A 120 13.79 6.65 2.52
CA PRO A 120 13.00 5.62 1.85
C PRO A 120 13.86 4.45 1.35
N LYS A 121 15.11 4.69 0.96
CA LYS A 121 16.02 3.63 0.49
C LYS A 121 16.39 2.67 1.62
N GLY A 122 16.71 3.19 2.80
CA GLY A 122 16.98 2.38 3.98
C GLY A 122 15.75 1.56 4.39
N LEU A 123 14.60 2.21 4.50
CA LEU A 123 13.34 1.55 4.85
C LEU A 123 12.99 0.41 3.88
N ILE A 124 13.14 0.63 2.58
CA ILE A 124 12.95 -0.42 1.56
C ILE A 124 13.96 -1.56 1.77
N ALA A 125 15.24 -1.26 1.97
CA ALA A 125 16.27 -2.28 2.13
C ALA A 125 16.08 -3.14 3.40
N ASP A 126 15.54 -2.56 4.47
CA ASP A 126 15.30 -3.25 5.74
C ASP A 126 14.11 -4.22 5.67
N ILE A 127 13.16 -3.98 4.75
CA ILE A 127 11.88 -4.72 4.66
C ILE A 127 11.80 -5.60 3.40
N GLU A 128 12.33 -5.15 2.26
CA GLU A 128 12.16 -5.85 0.98
C GLU A 128 13.06 -7.08 0.89
N ARG A 129 12.47 -8.27 1.15
CA ARG A 129 13.13 -9.57 1.03
C ARG A 129 12.10 -10.71 1.08
N ASP A 130 12.62 -11.94 1.01
CA ASP A 130 11.84 -13.15 1.24
C ASP A 130 11.80 -13.50 2.74
N TYR A 131 10.59 -13.74 3.26
CA TYR A 131 10.28 -14.16 4.62
C TYR A 131 9.73 -15.59 4.62
N GLY A 132 10.50 -16.52 4.08
CA GLY A 132 10.07 -17.92 3.91
C GLY A 132 9.00 -18.05 2.82
N ALA A 133 7.74 -18.19 3.22
CA ALA A 133 6.62 -18.39 2.30
C ALA A 133 6.09 -17.10 1.64
N LEU A 134 6.53 -15.93 2.13
CA LEU A 134 6.08 -14.63 1.65
C LEU A 134 7.24 -13.80 1.09
N ARG A 135 7.08 -13.30 -0.14
CA ARG A 135 7.96 -12.28 -0.71
C ARG A 135 7.42 -10.88 -0.47
N ALA A 136 8.15 -10.03 0.24
CA ALA A 136 7.76 -8.65 0.47
C ALA A 136 8.35 -7.73 -0.61
N LYS A 137 7.54 -6.80 -1.12
CA LYS A 137 7.93 -5.72 -2.03
C LYS A 137 7.45 -4.39 -1.47
N VAL A 138 8.37 -3.44 -1.28
CA VAL A 138 8.03 -2.11 -0.76
C VAL A 138 8.08 -1.08 -1.90
N ILE A 139 7.05 -0.25 -2.01
CA ILE A 139 6.96 0.81 -3.01
C ILE A 139 6.60 2.12 -2.31
N ILE A 140 7.54 3.04 -2.23
CA ILE A 140 7.33 4.38 -1.65
C ILE A 140 7.32 5.39 -2.80
N VAL A 141 6.26 6.20 -2.89
CA VAL A 141 6.11 7.25 -3.91
C VAL A 141 5.80 8.58 -3.24
N GLY A 142 6.46 9.65 -3.68
CA GLY A 142 6.35 10.97 -3.05
C GLY A 142 6.73 12.10 -4.00
N PRO A 143 7.03 13.30 -3.50
CA PRO A 143 7.26 14.49 -4.34
C PRO A 143 8.50 14.37 -5.24
N PHE A 144 9.41 13.43 -4.97
CA PHE A 144 10.66 13.22 -5.71
C PHE A 144 10.67 11.96 -6.60
N SER A 145 9.56 11.22 -6.68
CA SER A 145 9.45 9.95 -7.43
C SER A 145 8.87 10.09 -8.83
#